data_AF-A0A352UVX4-F1
#
_entry.id   AF-A0A352UVX4-F1
#
_cell.length_a   1.000
_cell.length_b   1.000
_cell.length_c   1.000
_cell.angle_alpha   90.00
_cell.angle_beta   90.00
_cell.angle_gamma   90.00
#
_symmetry.space_group_name_H-M   'P 1'
#
loop_
_entity.id
_entity.type
_entity.pdbx_description
1 polymer ?
#
loop_
_entity_poly.entity_id
_entity_poly.type
_entity_poly.pdbx_seq_one_letter_code
_entity_poly.pdbx_strand_id
1 'polypeptide(L)' 'HFCVGAPLARLELQIALPILFARLPKLRLAEPPVYGNVYHFHGLERLMVRAD' A
#
# COMPACT_ATOMS: atom_id res chain seq x y z
N HIS A 1 -17.22 9.73 -13.24
CA HIS A 1 -16.78 10.83 -12.36
C HIS A 1 -15.27 10.83 -12.30
N PHE A 2 -14.66 12.01 -12.39
CA PHE A 2 -13.22 12.15 -12.22
C PHE A 2 -12.87 12.19 -10.73
N CYS A 3 -11.80 11.50 -10.35
CA CYS A 3 -11.30 11.55 -8.98
C CYS A 3 -10.48 12.83 -8.79
N VAL A 4 -11.08 13.84 -8.17
CA VAL A 4 -10.42 15.11 -7.85
C VAL A 4 -9.19 14.90 -6.94
N GLY A 5 -9.20 13.85 -6.11
CA GLY A 5 -8.09 13.48 -5.23
C GLY A 5 -6.95 12.70 -5.89
N ALA A 6 -7.07 12.28 -7.15
CA ALA A 6 -6.06 11.45 -7.81
C ALA A 6 -4.64 12.07 -7.82
N PRO A 7 -4.47 13.39 -8.05
CA PRO A 7 -3.14 14.01 -7.99
C PRO A 7 -2.50 13.94 -6.60
N LEU A 8 -3.30 14.14 -5.54
CA LEU A 8 -2.81 14.09 -4.16
C LEU A 8 -2.39 12.68 -3.77
N ALA A 9 -3.25 11.68 -4.03
CA ALA A 9 -2.94 10.27 -3.74
C ALA A 9 -1.66 9.82 -4.47
N ARG A 10 -1.44 10.32 -5.70
CA ARG A 10 -0.20 10.03 -6.44
C ARG A 10 1.02 10.65 -5.77
N LEU A 11 0.94 11.91 -5.34
CA LEU A 11 2.02 12.60 -4.64
C LEU A 11 2.39 11.88 -3.33
N GLU A 12 1.38 11.50 -2.55
CA GLU A 12 1.56 10.75 -1.30
C GLU A 12 2.33 9.45 -1.54
N LEU A 13 1.94 8.65 -2.54
CA LEU A 13 2.63 7.40 -2.88
C LEU A 13 4.04 7.62 -3.45
N GLN A 14 4.23 8.67 -4.25
CA GLN A 14 5.54 9.03 -4.81
C GLN A 14 6.55 9.42 -3.73
N ILE A 15 6.11 9.96 -2.60
CA ILE A 15 6.97 10.32 -1.47
C ILE A 15 7.12 9.15 -0.50
N ALA A 16 6.01 8.52 -0.10
CA ALA A 16 6.01 7.54 0.97
C ALA A 16 6.70 6.22 0.59
N LEU A 17 6.45 5.68 -0.61
CA LEU A 17 6.97 4.37 -1.00
C LEU A 17 8.50 4.34 -1.16
N PRO A 18 9.16 5.33 -1.80
CA PRO A 18 10.63 5.34 -1.85
C PRO A 18 11.28 5.44 -0.48
N ILE A 19 10.72 6.26 0.44
CA ILE A 19 11.23 6.38 1.81
C ILE A 19 11.09 5.04 2.54
N LEU A 20 9.93 4.37 2.41
CA LEU A 20 9.69 3.06 3.02
C LEU A 20 10.74 2.03 2.57
N PHE A 21 10.96 1.90 1.25
CA PHE A 21 11.91 0.94 0.71
C PHE A 21 13.37 1.32 0.97
N ALA A 22 13.71 2.61 1.03
CA ALA A 22 15.05 3.04 1.42
C ALA A 22 15.36 2.68 2.89
N ARG A 23 14.38 2.79 3.79
CA ARG A 23 14.54 2.45 5.22
C ARG A 23 14.49 0.95 5.49
N LEU A 24 13.67 0.21 4.74
CA LEU A 24 13.47 -1.23 4.88
C LEU A 24 13.81 -1.93 3.55
N PRO A 25 15.10 -2.00 3.16
CA PRO A 25 15.52 -2.48 1.84
C PRO A 25 15.23 -3.96 1.57
N LYS A 26 14.95 -4.74 2.61
CA LYS A 26 14.62 -6.16 2.53
C LYS A 26 13.17 -6.46 2.94
N LEU A 27 12.30 -5.45 2.87
CA LEU A 27 10.88 -5.60 3.15
C LEU A 27 10.25 -6.62 2.19
N ARG A 28 9.61 -7.63 2.76
CA ARG A 28 8.95 -8.71 2.02
C ARG A 28 7.64 -9.11 2.68
N LEU A 29 6.75 -9.72 1.91
CA LEU A 29 5.54 -10.31 2.46
C LEU A 29 5.90 -11.42 3.45
N ALA A 30 5.30 -11.37 4.63
CA ALA A 30 5.43 -12.42 5.63
C ALA A 30 4.45 -13.56 5.37
N GLU A 31 3.28 -13.24 4.80
CA GLU A 31 2.21 -14.17 4.46
C GLU A 31 1.40 -13.65 3.26
N PRO A 32 0.50 -14.46 2.66
CA PRO A 32 -0.38 -14.01 1.58
C PRO A 32 -1.27 -12.82 2.01
N PRO A 33 -1.53 -11.83 1.13
CA PRO A 33 -2.42 -10.71 1.45
C PRO A 33 -3.85 -11.17 1.75
N VAL A 34 -4.50 -10.52 2.72
CA VAL A 34 -5.91 -10.76 3.04
C VAL A 34 -6.75 -9.62 2.47
N TYR A 35 -7.61 -9.93 1.52
CA TYR A 35 -8.54 -8.97 0.94
C TYR A 35 -9.80 -8.87 1.79
N GLY A 36 -10.24 -7.64 2.07
CA GLY A 36 -11.50 -7.41 2.74
C GLY A 36 -12.67 -7.70 1.82
N ASN A 37 -13.70 -8.38 2.31
CA ASN A 37 -14.97 -8.55 1.59
C ASN A 37 -15.88 -7.34 1.82
N VAL A 38 -15.45 -6.17 1.31
CA VAL A 38 -16.16 -4.90 1.45
C VAL A 38 -16.79 -4.51 0.12
N TYR A 39 -18.12 -4.41 0.09
CA TYR A 39 -18.84 -3.97 -1.10
C TYR A 39 -18.34 -2.58 -1.56
N HIS A 40 -18.16 -2.41 -2.88
CA HIS A 40 -17.57 -1.24 -3.57
C HIS A 40 -16.06 -1.00 -3.43
N PHE A 41 -15.36 -1.63 -2.50
CA PHE A 41 -13.92 -1.37 -2.28
C PHE A 41 -13.08 -2.60 -2.54
N HIS A 42 -12.11 -2.48 -3.45
CA HIS A 42 -11.05 -3.48 -3.61
C HIS A 42 -9.87 -3.07 -2.73
N GLY A 43 -9.82 -3.60 -1.51
CA GLY A 43 -8.81 -3.25 -0.52
C GLY A 43 -8.32 -4.46 0.26
N LEU A 44 -7.14 -4.32 0.85
CA LEU A 44 -6.57 -5.30 1.76
C LEU A 44 -7.10 -5.03 3.18
N GLU A 45 -7.63 -6.07 3.83
CA GLU A 45 -7.89 -6.05 5.26
C GLU A 45 -6.56 -6.12 6.03
N ARG A 46 -5.61 -6.90 5.52
CA ARG A 46 -4.27 -7.04 6.11
C ARG A 46 -3.21 -7.36 5.06
N LEU A 47 -2.01 -6.83 5.30
CA LEU A 47 -0.79 -7.13 4.55
C LEU A 47 0.38 -7.24 5.53
N MET A 48 0.63 -8.45 6.05
CA MET A 48 1.73 -8.65 6.97
C MET A 48 3.06 -8.68 6.22
N VAL A 49 4.00 -7.87 6.69
CA VAL A 49 5.33 -7.71 6.10
C VAL A 49 6.40 -7.89 7.16
N ARG A 50 7.59 -8.30 6.73
CA ARG A 50 8.79 -8.41 7.56
C ARG A 50 9.99 -7.82 6.84
N ALA A 51 10.96 -7.32 7.61
CA ALA A 51 12.23 -6.85 7.10
C ALA A 51 13.35 -7.64 7.79
N ASP A 52 14.07 -8.46 7.03
CA ASP A 52 15.14 -9.36 7.49
C ASP A 52 16.40 -9.11 6.66
#